data_AF-A0A452FF90-F1
#
_entry.id   AF-A0A452FF90-F1
#
_cell.length_a   1.000
_cell.length_b   1.000
_cell.length_c   1.000
_cell.angle_alpha   90.00
_cell.angle_beta   90.00
_cell.angle_gamma   90.00
#
_symmetry.space_group_name_H-M   'P 1'
#
loop_
_entity.id
_entity.type
_entity.pdbx_description
1 polymer ?
#
loop_
_entity_poly.entity_id
_entity_poly.type
_entity_poly.pdbx_seq_one_letter_code
_entity_poly.pdbx_strand_id
1 'polypeptide(L)'
;MSTMAWSPLLLTLVALCTGSRAQAVLTQPSSVSRSLGQRVTITCSGSSSNTGGNFVGWCQQLPGMAPKTLIYGDSNRPSGVPGWFSGSKSGNSASMTIASLQAKEEAGYYCLSWDDSLNCPTVLQARGEVRQKPAFPTALGVPRQSHPRAAQLPLFLFNLKV
;
A
#
# COMPACT_ATOMS: atom_id res chain seq x y z
N MET A 1 -25.91 30.47 -46.36
CA MET A 1 -25.91 29.02 -46.14
C MET A 1 -24.47 28.50 -46.08
N SER A 2 -23.75 28.82 -45.01
CA SER A 2 -22.40 28.27 -44.77
C SER A 2 -22.15 28.15 -43.28
N THR A 3 -22.82 27.19 -42.68
CA THR A 3 -22.37 26.53 -41.46
C THR A 3 -22.11 25.08 -41.86
N MET A 4 -21.19 24.39 -41.20
CA MET A 4 -20.85 22.96 -41.38
C MET A 4 -19.54 22.69 -42.15
N ALA A 5 -18.41 23.04 -41.54
CA ALA A 5 -17.16 22.34 -41.81
C ALA A 5 -16.14 22.48 -40.67
N TRP A 6 -16.26 23.51 -39.82
CA TRP A 6 -15.32 23.75 -38.73
C TRP A 6 -15.67 22.97 -37.44
N SER A 7 -16.95 22.74 -37.14
CA SER A 7 -17.39 22.04 -35.93
C SER A 7 -16.77 20.63 -35.74
N PRO A 8 -16.61 19.77 -36.77
CA PRO A 8 -15.94 18.47 -36.60
C PRO A 8 -14.46 18.61 -36.25
N LEU A 9 -13.79 19.65 -36.77
CA LEU A 9 -12.36 19.94 -36.57
C LEU A 9 -12.07 20.45 -35.16
N LEU A 10 -12.99 21.22 -34.57
CA LEU A 10 -12.88 21.66 -33.18
C LEU A 10 -13.11 20.49 -32.20
N LEU A 11 -14.06 19.60 -32.53
CA LEU A 11 -14.37 18.42 -31.70
C LEU A 11 -13.24 17.39 -31.68
N THR A 12 -12.54 17.17 -32.80
CA THR A 12 -11.36 16.30 -32.83
C THR A 12 -10.19 16.90 -32.05
N LEU A 13 -9.99 18.23 -32.11
CA LEU A 13 -8.92 18.90 -31.35
C LEU A 13 -9.14 18.79 -29.82
N VAL A 14 -10.38 18.93 -29.35
CA VAL A 14 -10.72 18.76 -27.91
C VAL A 14 -10.53 17.30 -27.46
N ALA A 15 -10.79 16.32 -28.32
CA ALA A 15 -10.61 14.90 -28.01
C ALA A 15 -9.13 14.48 -27.86
N LEU A 16 -8.17 15.19 -28.47
CA LEU A 16 -6.74 14.97 -28.26
C LEU A 16 -6.20 15.56 -26.95
N CYS A 17 -6.99 16.40 -26.25
CA CYS A 17 -6.57 17.05 -25.01
C CYS A 17 -6.87 16.24 -23.74
N THR A 18 -7.56 15.09 -23.82
CA THR A 18 -7.60 14.13 -22.70
C THR A 18 -6.30 13.32 -22.70
N GLY A 19 -5.17 14.01 -22.51
CA GLY A 19 -3.90 13.39 -22.26
C GLY A 19 -4.04 12.48 -21.05
N SER A 20 -3.90 11.18 -21.28
CA SER A 20 -3.85 10.16 -20.23
C SER A 20 -2.77 10.56 -19.23
N ARG A 21 -3.18 11.05 -18.06
CA ARG A 21 -2.28 11.19 -16.91
C ARG A 21 -1.92 9.79 -16.46
N ALA A 22 -0.81 9.26 -16.98
CA ALA A 22 -0.17 8.09 -16.39
C ALA A 22 0.34 8.53 -15.01
N GLN A 23 -0.50 8.35 -13.99
CA GLN A 23 -0.06 8.50 -12.61
C GLN A 23 0.96 7.39 -12.38
N ALA A 24 2.20 7.75 -12.08
CA ALA A 24 3.21 6.78 -11.71
C ALA A 24 2.79 6.23 -10.34
N VAL A 25 2.37 4.97 -10.30
CA VAL A 25 1.78 4.35 -9.11
C VAL A 25 2.72 3.27 -8.60
N LEU A 26 3.07 3.38 -7.31
CA LEU A 26 3.70 2.28 -6.59
C LEU A 26 2.66 1.18 -6.36
N THR A 27 3.03 -0.07 -6.62
CA THR A 27 2.17 -1.24 -6.48
C THR A 27 2.66 -2.11 -5.32
N GLN A 28 1.77 -2.44 -4.39
CA GLN A 28 2.05 -3.33 -3.26
C GLN A 28 0.83 -4.22 -2.99
N PRO A 29 0.98 -5.37 -2.31
CA PRO A 29 -0.15 -6.22 -1.96
C PRO A 29 -1.13 -5.47 -1.06
N SER A 30 -2.43 -5.74 -1.26
CA SER A 30 -3.52 -5.15 -0.46
C SER A 30 -3.62 -5.71 0.96
N SER A 31 -2.97 -6.85 1.23
CA SER A 31 -2.81 -7.41 2.58
C SER A 31 -1.75 -8.50 2.55
N VAL A 32 -1.12 -8.74 3.70
CA VAL A 32 -0.23 -9.88 3.92
C VAL A 32 -0.56 -10.46 5.29
N SER A 33 -0.81 -11.77 5.38
CA SER A 33 -1.20 -12.41 6.65
C SER A 33 -0.17 -13.46 7.05
N ARG A 34 0.24 -13.44 8.32
CA ARG A 34 1.16 -14.42 8.92
C ARG A 34 0.86 -14.60 10.42
N SER A 35 1.32 -15.71 10.99
CA SER A 35 1.23 -15.95 12.42
C SER A 35 2.28 -15.15 13.19
N LEU A 36 2.05 -14.91 14.48
CA LEU A 36 3.04 -14.27 15.36
C LEU A 36 4.36 -15.04 15.35
N GLY A 37 5.46 -14.28 15.47
CA GLY A 37 6.82 -14.81 15.43
C GLY A 37 7.32 -15.17 14.03
N GLN A 38 6.46 -15.19 13.01
CA GLN A 38 6.88 -15.46 11.64
C GLN A 38 7.49 -14.23 10.97
N ARG A 39 8.37 -14.48 10.00
CA ARG A 39 8.91 -13.46 9.11
C ARG A 39 7.84 -13.04 8.08
N VAL A 40 7.67 -11.74 7.90
CA VAL A 40 6.84 -11.14 6.85
C VAL A 40 7.73 -10.36 5.91
N THR A 41 7.50 -10.46 4.60
CA THR A 41 8.13 -9.60 3.60
C THR A 41 7.03 -8.94 2.79
N ILE A 42 7.05 -7.60 2.75
CA ILE A 42 6.13 -6.76 1.97
C ILE A 42 6.92 -6.25 0.77
N THR A 43 6.33 -6.36 -0.43
CA THR A 43 6.95 -5.92 -1.67
C THR A 43 6.31 -4.63 -2.17
N CYS A 44 7.09 -3.83 -2.88
CA CYS A 44 6.64 -2.63 -3.58
C CYS A 44 7.34 -2.57 -4.93
N SER A 45 6.57 -2.45 -6.00
CA SER A 45 7.08 -2.32 -7.36
C SER A 45 6.68 -0.98 -7.95
N GLY A 46 7.56 -0.42 -8.76
CA GLY A 46 7.35 0.85 -9.45
C GLY A 46 7.88 0.82 -10.87
N SER A 47 8.17 1.99 -11.42
CA SER A 47 8.69 2.23 -12.77
C SER A 47 10.12 2.74 -12.72
N SER A 48 10.73 2.97 -13.89
CA SER A 48 12.07 3.54 -14.00
C SER A 48 12.14 4.96 -13.43
N SER A 49 11.06 5.75 -13.57
CA SER A 49 10.95 7.13 -13.08
C SER A 49 10.89 7.26 -11.55
N ASN A 50 10.59 6.18 -10.83
CA ASN A 50 10.53 6.18 -9.37
C ASN A 50 11.47 5.14 -8.77
N THR A 51 11.01 3.97 -8.36
CA THR A 51 11.82 2.96 -7.66
C THR A 51 13.07 2.56 -8.43
N GLY A 52 13.03 2.58 -9.78
CA GLY A 52 14.19 2.28 -10.61
C GLY A 52 15.32 3.33 -10.51
N GLY A 53 14.98 4.62 -10.46
CA GLY A 53 15.93 5.73 -10.43
C GLY A 53 16.13 6.37 -9.06
N ASN A 54 15.20 6.17 -8.13
CA ASN A 54 15.12 6.86 -6.85
C ASN A 54 15.15 5.89 -5.66
N PHE A 55 15.45 6.44 -4.49
CA PHE A 55 15.36 5.70 -3.24
C PHE A 55 13.92 5.34 -2.89
N VAL A 56 13.77 4.24 -2.16
CA VAL A 56 12.52 3.79 -1.59
C VAL A 56 12.56 3.92 -0.06
N GLY A 57 11.49 4.47 0.49
CA GLY A 57 11.23 4.51 1.92
C GLY A 57 10.02 3.67 2.30
N TRP A 58 9.91 3.34 3.58
CA TRP A 58 8.80 2.61 4.17
C TRP A 58 8.29 3.32 5.41
N CYS A 59 6.98 3.49 5.50
CA CYS A 59 6.31 4.04 6.67
C CYS A 59 5.26 3.07 7.22
N GLN A 60 5.07 3.13 8.54
CA GLN A 60 4.01 2.46 9.28
C GLN A 60 2.96 3.50 9.70
N GLN A 61 1.68 3.17 9.55
CA GLN A 61 0.59 3.99 10.04
C GLN A 61 -0.34 3.15 10.92
N LEU A 62 -0.41 3.52 12.20
CA LEU A 62 -1.42 3.00 13.10
C LEU A 62 -2.74 3.75 12.87
N PRO A 63 -3.91 3.11 13.08
CA PRO A 63 -5.19 3.79 12.96
C PRO A 63 -5.25 5.07 13.81
N GLY A 64 -5.59 6.19 13.18
CA GLY A 64 -5.70 7.50 13.86
C GLY A 64 -4.36 8.17 14.23
N MET A 65 -3.22 7.60 13.82
CA MET A 65 -1.89 8.15 14.07
C MET A 65 -1.25 8.66 12.77
N ALA A 66 -0.30 9.59 12.91
CA ALA A 66 0.54 10.03 11.80
C ALA A 66 1.48 8.89 11.33
N PRO A 67 1.80 8.82 10.03
CA PRO A 67 2.77 7.85 9.53
C PRO A 67 4.14 8.01 10.19
N LYS A 68 4.74 6.90 10.61
CA LYS A 68 6.08 6.79 11.18
C LYS A 68 7.02 6.10 10.19
N THR A 69 8.15 6.72 9.88
CA THR A 69 9.18 6.13 9.01
C THR A 69 9.84 4.92 9.69
N LEU A 70 9.92 3.82 8.95
CA LEU A 70 10.61 2.59 9.34
C LEU A 70 11.94 2.43 8.61
N ILE A 71 11.96 2.69 7.31
CA ILE A 71 13.14 2.58 6.44
C ILE A 71 13.19 3.80 5.52
N TYR A 72 14.39 4.32 5.26
CA TYR A 72 14.68 5.37 4.28
C TYR A 72 15.93 5.00 3.47
N GLY A 73 16.11 5.62 2.30
CA GLY A 73 17.31 5.38 1.49
C GLY A 73 17.53 3.89 1.18
N ASP A 74 16.47 3.17 0.81
CA ASP A 74 16.39 1.73 0.50
C ASP A 74 16.56 0.77 1.69
N SER A 75 17.47 1.04 2.61
CA SER A 75 17.84 0.09 3.67
C SER A 75 18.17 0.73 5.03
N ASN A 76 18.28 2.06 5.10
CA ASN A 76 18.62 2.74 6.34
C ASN A 76 17.43 2.79 7.28
N ARG A 77 17.69 2.56 8.56
CA ARG A 77 16.67 2.55 9.61
C ARG A 77 16.87 3.74 10.54
N PRO A 78 15.84 4.57 10.78
CA PRO A 78 15.93 5.66 11.75
C PRO A 78 16.24 5.17 13.17
N SER A 79 16.84 6.03 13.98
CA SER A 79 17.03 5.75 15.41
C SER A 79 15.67 5.51 16.10
N GLY A 80 15.62 4.56 17.03
CA GLY A 80 14.39 4.19 17.74
C GLY A 80 13.42 3.30 16.96
N VAL A 81 13.74 2.91 15.72
CA VAL A 81 13.01 1.85 15.01
C VAL A 81 13.64 0.49 15.33
N PRO A 82 12.86 -0.52 15.74
CA PRO A 82 13.39 -1.83 16.14
C PRO A 82 14.22 -2.55 15.07
N GLY A 83 15.21 -3.33 15.54
CA GLY A 83 16.15 -4.08 14.71
C GLY A 83 15.54 -5.12 13.77
N TRP A 84 14.29 -5.53 14.02
CA TRP A 84 13.60 -6.55 13.23
C TRP A 84 12.99 -6.01 11.93
N PHE A 85 13.03 -4.69 11.67
CA PHE A 85 12.69 -4.12 10.38
C PHE A 85 13.94 -3.99 9.50
N SER A 86 13.86 -4.47 8.26
CA SER A 86 14.90 -4.25 7.25
C SER A 86 14.29 -3.92 5.89
N GLY A 87 15.01 -3.15 5.08
CA GLY A 87 14.60 -2.83 3.71
C GLY A 87 15.66 -3.22 2.70
N SER A 88 15.23 -3.44 1.46
CA SER A 88 16.10 -3.70 0.32
C SER A 88 15.43 -3.26 -0.97
N LYS A 89 16.24 -2.98 -1.99
CA LYS A 89 15.80 -2.63 -3.35
C LYS A 89 16.61 -3.39 -4.40
N SER A 90 15.96 -3.83 -5.46
CA SER A 90 16.57 -4.42 -6.64
C SER A 90 15.79 -3.99 -7.89
N GLY A 91 16.47 -3.30 -8.81
CA GLY A 91 15.84 -2.67 -9.97
C GLY A 91 14.66 -1.79 -9.55
N ASN A 92 13.50 -2.03 -10.14
CA ASN A 92 12.26 -1.30 -9.88
C ASN A 92 11.41 -1.89 -8.73
N SER A 93 11.95 -2.86 -7.99
CA SER A 93 11.25 -3.50 -6.89
C SER A 93 11.98 -3.31 -5.58
N ALA A 94 11.24 -3.01 -4.53
CA ALA A 94 11.72 -2.90 -3.17
C ALA A 94 10.97 -3.87 -2.27
N SER A 95 11.56 -4.20 -1.13
CA SER A 95 10.93 -5.01 -0.11
C SER A 95 11.29 -4.53 1.28
N MET A 96 10.34 -4.63 2.20
CA MET A 96 10.58 -4.49 3.63
C MET A 96 10.28 -5.81 4.33
N THR A 97 11.20 -6.25 5.17
CA THR A 97 11.06 -7.47 5.96
C THR A 97 10.88 -7.13 7.43
N ILE A 98 9.93 -7.82 8.05
CA ILE A 98 9.71 -7.85 9.50
C ILE A 98 10.16 -9.25 9.95
N ALA A 99 11.27 -9.33 10.67
CA ALA A 99 11.92 -10.60 10.99
C ALA A 99 11.08 -11.48 11.94
N SER A 100 10.34 -10.86 12.85
CA SER A 100 9.46 -11.53 13.80
C SER A 100 8.24 -10.67 14.08
N LEU A 101 7.09 -11.12 13.58
CA LEU A 101 5.83 -10.41 13.67
C LEU A 101 5.27 -10.42 15.10
N GLN A 102 4.92 -9.24 15.63
CA GLN A 102 4.35 -9.07 16.97
C GLN A 102 2.91 -8.54 16.87
N ALA A 103 2.11 -8.73 17.92
CA ALA A 103 0.71 -8.29 17.92
C ALA A 103 0.56 -6.77 17.73
N LYS A 104 1.50 -5.98 18.25
CA LYS A 104 1.55 -4.52 18.11
C LYS A 104 1.89 -4.02 16.70
N GLU A 105 2.33 -4.92 15.81
CA GLU A 105 2.73 -4.59 14.45
C GLU A 105 1.56 -4.62 13.46
N GLU A 106 0.33 -4.69 13.97
CA GLU A 106 -0.89 -4.50 13.18
C GLU A 106 -1.05 -3.04 12.78
N ALA A 107 -0.73 -2.73 11.51
CA ALA A 107 -0.70 -1.37 10.98
C ALA A 107 -0.83 -1.37 9.45
N GLY A 108 -1.11 -0.19 8.88
CA GLY A 108 -0.84 0.08 7.47
C GLY A 108 0.67 0.26 7.24
N TYR A 109 1.20 -0.29 6.15
CA TYR A 109 2.58 -0.13 5.73
C TYR A 109 2.61 0.37 4.28
N TYR A 110 3.31 1.47 4.04
CA TYR A 110 3.29 2.15 2.75
C TYR A 110 4.72 2.33 2.25
N CYS A 111 4.97 1.96 0.99
CA CYS A 111 6.18 2.35 0.31
C CYS A 111 6.05 3.76 -0.30
N LEU A 112 7.21 4.41 -0.40
CA LEU A 112 7.36 5.79 -0.84
C LEU A 112 8.56 5.89 -1.77
N SER A 113 8.46 6.66 -2.85
CA SER A 113 9.60 6.98 -3.71
C SER A 113 9.37 8.32 -4.41
N TRP A 114 10.43 9.03 -4.77
CA TRP A 114 10.31 10.21 -5.63
C TRP A 114 10.02 9.78 -7.06
N ASP A 115 9.16 10.52 -7.77
CA ASP A 115 8.97 10.32 -9.20
C ASP A 115 9.52 11.49 -10.00
N ASP A 116 10.52 11.20 -10.83
CA ASP A 116 11.23 12.20 -11.64
C ASP A 116 10.35 12.78 -12.74
N SER A 117 9.37 12.02 -13.24
CA SER A 117 8.48 12.46 -14.32
C SER A 117 7.42 13.43 -13.81
N LEU A 118 7.00 13.26 -12.56
CA LEU A 118 6.01 14.12 -11.90
C LEU A 118 6.64 15.21 -11.03
N ASN A 119 7.94 15.12 -10.75
CA ASN A 119 8.68 15.98 -9.84
C ASN A 119 8.01 16.04 -8.44
N CYS A 120 7.54 14.89 -7.95
CA CYS A 120 6.86 14.80 -6.66
C CYS A 120 7.06 13.42 -5.99
N PRO A 121 6.84 13.30 -4.67
CA PRO A 121 6.80 12.01 -4.00
C PRO A 121 5.58 11.21 -4.44
N THR A 122 5.80 9.96 -4.81
CA THR A 122 4.76 8.97 -5.07
C THR A 122 4.49 8.17 -3.79
N VAL A 123 3.24 8.24 -3.36
CA VAL A 123 2.63 7.30 -2.42
C VAL A 123 1.82 6.27 -3.19
N LEU A 124 1.65 5.12 -2.56
CA LEU A 124 0.67 4.11 -2.92
C LEU A 124 -0.69 4.73 -3.28
N GLN A 125 -1.22 4.48 -4.48
CA GLN A 125 -2.59 4.88 -4.80
C GLN A 125 -3.55 3.84 -4.25
N ALA A 126 -4.20 4.22 -3.15
CA ALA A 126 -5.40 3.59 -2.64
C ALA A 126 -6.49 3.57 -3.72
N ARG A 127 -6.71 2.44 -4.42
CA ARG A 127 -7.98 2.22 -5.12
C ARG A 127 -9.04 2.03 -4.04
N GLY A 128 -9.67 3.13 -3.63
CA GLY A 128 -10.80 3.11 -2.71
C GLY A 128 -11.98 2.38 -3.34
N GLU A 129 -12.11 1.09 -3.07
CA GLU A 129 -13.40 0.43 -3.17
C GLU A 129 -14.14 0.75 -1.87
N VAL A 130 -15.14 1.64 -1.93
CA VAL A 130 -15.98 1.99 -0.78
C VAL A 130 -16.85 0.77 -0.47
N ARG A 131 -16.29 -0.23 0.21
CA ARG A 131 -17.07 -1.33 0.76
C ARG A 131 -17.75 -0.80 2.02
N GLN A 132 -19.03 -0.43 1.90
CA GLN A 132 -19.88 -0.17 3.06
C GLN A 132 -19.73 -1.32 4.05
N LYS A 133 -19.27 -1.01 5.26
CA LYS A 133 -19.31 -1.94 6.39
C LYS A 133 -20.79 -2.29 6.61
N PRO A 134 -21.21 -3.56 6.49
CA PRO A 134 -22.56 -3.93 6.92
C PRO A 134 -22.68 -3.55 8.39
N ALA A 135 -23.71 -2.78 8.73
CA ALA A 135 -24.09 -2.60 10.11
C ALA A 135 -24.38 -3.99 10.69
N PHE A 136 -23.55 -4.45 11.61
CA PHE A 136 -23.86 -5.66 12.36
C PHE A 136 -25.10 -5.37 13.22
N PRO A 137 -26.18 -6.14 13.09
CA PRO A 137 -27.25 -6.10 14.08
C PRO A 137 -26.72 -6.76 15.36
N THR A 138 -26.81 -6.02 16.46
CA THR A 138 -26.60 -6.55 17.81
C THR A 138 -27.67 -7.58 18.16
N ALA A 139 -27.22 -8.66 18.81
CA ALA A 139 -27.93 -9.67 19.61
C ALA A 139 -28.72 -10.78 18.88
N LEU A 140 -28.31 -12.04 19.13
CA LEU A 140 -28.94 -12.93 20.12
C LEU A 140 -28.12 -14.23 20.22
N GLY A 141 -27.98 -14.78 21.42
CA GLY A 141 -27.04 -15.86 21.75
C GLY A 141 -27.44 -17.27 21.30
N VAL A 142 -26.76 -18.26 21.93
CA VAL A 142 -27.00 -19.73 22.00
C VAL A 142 -25.83 -20.56 21.38
N PRO A 143 -25.44 -21.75 21.92
CA PRO A 143 -24.76 -22.01 23.21
C PRO A 143 -23.38 -22.72 23.02
N ARG A 144 -22.71 -23.04 24.13
CA ARG A 144 -21.47 -23.85 24.20
C ARG A 144 -21.59 -25.20 23.47
N GLN A 145 -20.61 -25.51 22.61
CA GLN A 145 -20.21 -26.89 22.32
C GLN A 145 -18.69 -27.04 22.51
N SER A 146 -18.34 -27.93 23.44
CA SER A 146 -17.00 -28.37 23.77
C SER A 146 -16.53 -29.47 22.82
N HIS A 147 -15.47 -29.21 22.06
CA HIS A 147 -14.57 -30.21 21.49
C HIS A 147 -13.17 -29.60 21.32
N PRO A 148 -12.08 -30.32 21.62
CA PRO A 148 -10.74 -29.74 21.63
C PRO A 148 -10.22 -29.67 20.18
N ARG A 149 -10.43 -28.53 19.52
CA ARG A 149 -9.68 -28.22 18.30
C ARG A 149 -8.32 -27.69 18.70
N ALA A 150 -7.28 -28.26 18.10
CA ALA A 150 -5.91 -27.81 18.13
C ALA A 150 -5.84 -26.27 18.17
N ALA A 151 -4.96 -25.74 19.02
CA ALA A 151 -4.70 -24.31 19.15
C ALA A 151 -4.33 -23.73 17.79
N GLN A 152 -5.35 -23.29 17.05
CA GLN A 152 -5.20 -22.58 15.81
C GLN A 152 -4.73 -21.19 16.22
N LEU A 153 -3.41 -21.01 16.23
CA LEU A 153 -2.76 -19.72 16.41
C LEU A 153 -3.49 -18.72 15.51
N PRO A 154 -3.93 -17.57 16.05
CA PRO A 154 -4.68 -16.61 15.27
C PRO A 154 -3.83 -16.18 14.07
N LEU A 155 -4.33 -16.49 12.86
CA LEU A 155 -3.86 -15.87 11.64
C LEU A 155 -4.21 -14.39 11.76
N PHE A 156 -3.21 -13.54 11.96
CA PHE A 156 -3.42 -12.10 11.96
C PHE A 156 -3.54 -11.64 10.50
N LEU A 157 -4.75 -11.24 10.13
CA LEU A 157 -5.05 -10.60 8.86
C LEU A 157 -4.60 -9.14 8.94
N PHE A 158 -3.37 -8.85 8.50
CA PHE A 158 -2.94 -7.46 8.33
C PHE A 158 -3.66 -6.91 7.12
N ASN A 159 -4.80 -6.28 7.37
CA ASN A 159 -5.45 -5.43 6.41
C ASN A 159 -4.53 -4.22 6.23
N LEU A 160 -3.76 -4.20 5.14
CA LEU A 160 -3.22 -2.98 4.58
C LEU A 160 -4.41 -2.20 4.05
N LYS A 161 -5.11 -1.51 4.96
CA LYS A 161 -6.32 -0.80 4.64
C LYS A 161 -5.94 0.36 3.73
N VAL A 162 -6.32 0.19 2.47
CA VAL A 162 -6.56 1.26 1.52
C VAL A 162 -7.92 1.86 1.82
#